data_AF-A0A7Y5CLA7-F1
#
_entry.id   AF-A0A7Y5CLA7-F1
#
_cell.length_a   1.000
_cell.length_b   1.000
_cell.length_c   1.000
_cell.angle_alpha   90.00
_cell.angle_beta   90.00
_cell.angle_gamma   90.00
#
_symmetry.space_group_name_H-M   'P 1'
#
loop_
_entity.id
_entity.type
_entity.pdbx_description
1 polymer ?
#
loop_
_entity_poly.entity_id
_entity_poly.type
_entity_poly.pdbx_seq_one_letter_code
_entity_poly.pdbx_strand_id
1 'polypeptide(L)'
;MKAKTLLSSLGIVVLMFVMGCKEAPQQLLADADAAMQAAQTAEANRYAMDLFNAAKDSLSAAQAEVEQQNSKFALLRNYDRATALLNSAIAAFKSASDAAATNKEAVRAEADTLMAQVAPKIEAAKKLMAKAPKGKEGRAALEMIQADINAVESGLSEAQNAMTSNDYLTARDKVQAAMSKIDSVIQELENAIGKKMGSRS
;
A
#
# COMPACT_ATOMS: atom_id res chain seq x y z
N MET A 1 -43.47 -12.02 -82.97
CA MET A 1 -43.53 -10.57 -83.27
C MET A 1 -42.82 -9.82 -82.15
N LYS A 2 -41.86 -8.96 -82.52
CA LYS A 2 -41.45 -7.66 -81.91
C LYS A 2 -41.19 -7.66 -80.38
N ALA A 3 -39.94 -7.71 -79.89
CA ALA A 3 -38.87 -6.70 -79.91
C ALA A 3 -38.97 -5.59 -78.83
N LYS A 4 -37.79 -5.25 -78.27
CA LYS A 4 -37.37 -4.01 -77.57
C LYS A 4 -37.58 -3.98 -76.04
N THR A 5 -36.52 -4.27 -75.24
CA THR A 5 -35.40 -3.41 -74.78
C THR A 5 -35.79 -2.36 -73.74
N LEU A 6 -35.03 -2.33 -72.63
CA LEU A 6 -34.30 -1.19 -72.02
C LEU A 6 -34.29 -1.37 -70.49
N LEU A 7 -33.16 -1.80 -69.90
CA LEU A 7 -32.12 -0.92 -69.31
C LEU A 7 -32.68 0.06 -68.26
N SER A 8 -32.49 -0.25 -66.97
CA SER A 8 -32.08 0.77 -66.00
C SER A 8 -31.42 0.12 -64.79
N SER A 9 -30.09 0.14 -64.85
CA SER A 9 -29.15 -0.11 -63.78
C SER A 9 -29.34 0.90 -62.64
N LEU A 10 -29.58 0.42 -61.43
CA LEU A 10 -29.21 1.17 -60.23
C LEU A 10 -28.40 0.24 -59.33
N GLY A 11 -27.13 0.11 -59.68
CA GLY A 11 -26.13 -0.49 -58.80
C GLY A 11 -25.97 0.40 -57.58
N ILE A 12 -26.58 0.00 -56.46
CA ILE A 12 -26.20 0.49 -55.15
C ILE A 12 -24.80 -0.06 -54.90
N VAL A 13 -23.78 0.73 -55.22
CA VAL A 13 -22.44 0.54 -54.69
C VAL A 13 -22.54 0.82 -53.20
N VAL A 14 -22.80 -0.23 -52.42
CA VAL A 14 -22.49 -0.25 -51.00
C VAL A 14 -20.98 -0.16 -50.93
N LEU A 15 -20.48 1.07 -50.80
CA LEU A 15 -19.12 1.35 -50.42
C LEU A 15 -18.94 0.82 -49.00
N MET A 16 -18.62 -0.47 -48.89
CA MET A 16 -18.00 -1.03 -47.69
C MET A 16 -16.63 -0.37 -47.56
N PHE A 17 -16.61 0.79 -46.91
CA PHE A 17 -15.41 1.35 -46.32
C PHE A 17 -14.98 0.41 -45.18
N VAL A 18 -14.35 -0.72 -45.52
CA VAL A 18 -13.47 -1.44 -44.61
C VAL A 18 -12.10 -0.75 -44.69
N MET A 19 -12.07 0.54 -44.35
CA MET A 19 -10.83 1.20 -44.00
C MET A 19 -10.67 1.01 -42.50
N GLY A 20 -9.55 0.43 -42.08
CA GLY A 20 -9.23 0.19 -40.67
C GLY A 20 -9.16 1.47 -39.87
N CYS A 21 -10.32 2.03 -39.50
CA CYS A 21 -10.45 3.01 -38.45
C CYS A 21 -9.79 2.40 -37.22
N LYS A 22 -8.57 2.85 -36.90
CA LYS A 22 -7.99 2.67 -35.58
C LYS A 22 -8.90 3.44 -34.62
N GLU A 23 -9.97 2.81 -34.15
CA GLU A 23 -10.79 3.34 -33.08
C GLU A 23 -9.94 3.44 -31.81
N ALA A 24 -10.34 4.31 -30.88
CA ALA A 24 -9.67 4.43 -29.60
C ALA A 24 -9.62 3.05 -28.89
N PRO A 25 -8.58 2.74 -28.11
CA PRO A 25 -8.44 1.41 -27.50
C PRO A 25 -9.38 1.24 -26.28
N GLN A 26 -10.70 1.25 -26.49
CA GLN A 26 -11.68 1.26 -25.39
C GLN A 26 -11.58 0.00 -24.52
N GLN A 27 -11.31 -1.16 -25.12
CA GLN A 27 -11.11 -2.39 -24.36
C GLN A 27 -9.93 -2.27 -23.40
N LEU A 28 -8.79 -1.73 -23.85
CA LEU A 28 -7.61 -1.58 -23.00
C LEU A 28 -7.80 -0.52 -21.91
N LEU A 29 -8.62 0.51 -22.15
CA LEU A 29 -9.01 1.45 -21.10
C LEU A 29 -9.82 0.74 -20.01
N ALA A 30 -10.82 -0.06 -20.39
CA ALA A 30 -11.60 -0.85 -19.45
C ALA A 30 -10.74 -1.89 -18.71
N ASP A 31 -9.80 -2.54 -19.40
CA ASP A 31 -8.86 -3.49 -18.79
C ASP A 31 -7.92 -2.81 -17.79
N ALA A 32 -7.45 -1.59 -18.09
CA ALA A 32 -6.62 -0.81 -17.18
C ALA A 32 -7.39 -0.36 -15.92
N ASP A 33 -8.64 0.08 -16.07
CA ASP A 33 -9.51 0.39 -14.94
C ASP A 33 -9.81 -0.84 -14.08
N ALA A 34 -10.05 -1.99 -14.71
CA ALA A 34 -10.24 -3.26 -14.02
C ALA A 34 -8.96 -3.68 -13.26
N ALA A 35 -7.78 -3.52 -13.87
CA ALA A 35 -6.50 -3.81 -13.23
C ALA A 35 -6.23 -2.89 -12.03
N MET A 36 -6.57 -1.60 -12.12
CA MET A 36 -6.48 -0.66 -11.00
C MET A 36 -7.39 -1.08 -9.84
N GLN A 37 -8.64 -1.44 -10.13
CA GLN A 37 -9.60 -1.91 -9.11
C GLN A 37 -9.14 -3.22 -8.46
N ALA A 38 -8.59 -4.15 -9.24
CA ALA A 38 -8.02 -5.38 -8.73
C ALA A 38 -6.84 -5.10 -7.79
N ALA A 39 -5.92 -4.21 -8.18
CA ALA A 39 -4.80 -3.80 -7.33
C ALA A 39 -5.27 -3.09 -6.05
N GLN A 40 -6.32 -2.28 -6.11
CA GLN A 40 -6.90 -1.65 -4.92
C GLN A 40 -7.58 -2.68 -4.00
N THR A 41 -8.26 -3.68 -4.57
CA THR A 41 -8.85 -4.80 -3.81
C THR A 41 -7.78 -5.64 -3.13
N ALA A 42 -6.62 -5.80 -3.77
CA ALA A 42 -5.42 -6.41 -3.18
C ALA A 42 -4.69 -5.49 -2.18
N GLU A 43 -5.25 -4.31 -1.87
CA GLU A 43 -4.69 -3.30 -0.98
C GLU A 43 -3.29 -2.79 -1.41
N ALA A 44 -3.02 -2.76 -2.72
CA ALA A 44 -1.75 -2.23 -3.24
C ALA A 44 -1.55 -0.76 -2.91
N ASN A 45 -2.62 0.01 -2.75
CA ASN A 45 -2.55 1.39 -2.26
C ASN A 45 -2.05 1.50 -0.80
N ARG A 46 -2.03 0.40 -0.03
CA ARG A 46 -1.54 0.34 1.36
C ARG A 46 -0.19 -0.36 1.44
N TYR A 47 -0.07 -1.53 0.83
CA TYR A 47 1.09 -2.42 0.97
C TYR A 47 2.11 -2.28 -0.17
N ALA A 48 1.77 -1.60 -1.27
CA ALA A 48 2.65 -1.34 -2.40
C ALA A 48 2.44 0.08 -2.97
N MET A 49 2.32 1.07 -2.07
CA MET A 49 1.84 2.42 -2.40
C MET A 49 2.62 3.08 -3.54
N ASP A 50 3.95 2.98 -3.53
CA ASP A 50 4.80 3.59 -4.56
C ASP A 50 4.54 2.97 -5.95
N LEU A 51 4.41 1.64 -6.02
CA LEU A 51 4.09 0.93 -7.26
C LEU A 51 2.67 1.25 -7.75
N PHE A 52 1.72 1.31 -6.83
CA PHE A 52 0.33 1.64 -7.14
C PHE A 52 0.21 3.07 -7.68
N ASN A 53 0.92 4.04 -7.08
CA ASN A 53 0.94 5.41 -7.55
C ASN A 53 1.64 5.55 -8.91
N ALA A 54 2.78 4.88 -9.11
CA ALA A 54 3.45 4.85 -10.41
C ALA A 54 2.58 4.22 -11.52
N ALA A 55 1.78 3.21 -11.19
CA ALA A 55 0.81 2.62 -12.11
C ALA A 55 -0.33 3.60 -12.47
N LYS A 56 -0.83 4.38 -11.49
CA LYS A 56 -1.81 5.44 -11.72
C LYS A 56 -1.26 6.55 -12.62
N ASP A 57 -0.02 6.97 -12.39
CA ASP A 57 0.63 7.98 -13.22
C ASP A 57 0.78 7.47 -14.67
N SER A 58 1.14 6.20 -14.84
CA SER A 58 1.20 5.55 -16.16
C SER A 58 -0.16 5.50 -16.86
N LEU A 59 -1.24 5.18 -16.13
CA LEU A 59 -2.60 5.20 -16.67
C LEU A 59 -3.02 6.62 -17.09
N SER A 60 -2.72 7.63 -16.27
CA SER A 60 -3.01 9.03 -16.61
C SER A 60 -2.28 9.47 -17.89
N ALA A 61 -1.00 9.11 -18.04
CA ALA A 61 -0.24 9.38 -19.26
C ALA A 61 -0.85 8.67 -20.49
N ALA A 62 -1.35 7.45 -20.32
CA ALA A 62 -2.02 6.70 -21.38
C ALA A 62 -3.34 7.37 -21.80
N GLN A 63 -4.16 7.81 -20.85
CA GLN A 63 -5.41 8.53 -21.09
C GLN A 63 -5.15 9.87 -21.80
N ALA A 64 -4.14 10.63 -21.38
CA ALA A 64 -3.75 11.87 -22.03
C ALA A 64 -3.29 11.66 -23.49
N GLU A 65 -2.61 10.55 -23.80
CA GLU A 65 -2.27 10.20 -25.18
C GLU A 65 -3.52 9.85 -26.00
N VAL A 66 -4.47 9.08 -25.43
CA VAL A 66 -5.75 8.78 -26.08
C VAL A 66 -6.49 10.07 -26.43
N GLU A 67 -6.58 11.01 -25.50
CA GLU A 67 -7.21 12.32 -25.70
C GLU A 67 -6.52 13.13 -26.79
N GLN A 68 -5.18 13.21 -26.78
CA GLN A 68 -4.41 13.88 -27.82
C GLN A 68 -4.67 13.29 -29.21
N GLN A 69 -4.82 11.96 -29.32
CA GLN A 69 -5.17 11.32 -30.59
C GLN A 69 -6.63 11.61 -30.96
N ASN A 70 -7.55 11.63 -30.00
CA ASN A 70 -8.96 11.98 -30.23
C ASN A 70 -9.12 13.41 -30.78
N SER A 71 -8.25 14.34 -30.37
CA SER A 71 -8.25 15.73 -30.87
C SER A 71 -7.78 15.87 -32.33
N LYS A 72 -7.16 14.85 -32.92
CA LYS A 72 -6.73 14.87 -34.33
C LYS A 72 -7.88 14.48 -35.26
N PHE A 73 -7.79 14.92 -36.52
CA PHE A 73 -8.67 14.43 -37.59
C PHE A 73 -8.61 12.90 -37.67
N ALA A 74 -9.76 12.24 -37.88
CA ALA A 74 -9.89 10.78 -37.83
C ALA A 74 -8.87 10.03 -38.70
N LEU A 75 -8.51 10.58 -39.87
CA LEU A 75 -7.52 10.00 -40.80
C LEU A 75 -6.06 10.14 -40.34
N LEU A 76 -5.78 10.99 -39.34
CA LEU A 76 -4.44 11.29 -38.82
C LEU A 76 -4.18 10.67 -37.43
N ARG A 77 -5.15 9.95 -36.87
CA ARG A 77 -5.03 9.35 -35.53
C ARG A 77 -4.12 8.13 -35.56
N ASN A 78 -3.28 8.00 -34.55
CA ASN A 78 -2.52 6.78 -34.30
C ASN A 78 -2.48 6.45 -32.81
N TYR A 79 -3.17 5.38 -32.43
CA TYR A 79 -3.25 4.92 -31.04
C TYR A 79 -2.15 3.93 -30.63
N ASP A 80 -1.14 3.63 -31.46
CA ASP A 80 -0.10 2.65 -31.10
C ASP A 80 0.62 3.01 -29.79
N ARG A 81 0.92 4.30 -29.60
CA ARG A 81 1.51 4.81 -28.37
C ARG A 81 0.55 4.68 -27.18
N ALA A 82 -0.72 5.04 -27.36
CA ALA A 82 -1.75 4.88 -26.32
C ALA A 82 -1.90 3.41 -25.91
N THR A 83 -1.96 2.49 -26.88
CA THR A 83 -2.01 1.04 -26.65
C THR A 83 -0.80 0.55 -25.87
N ALA A 84 0.42 0.98 -26.22
CA ALA A 84 1.63 0.62 -25.48
C ALA A 84 1.59 1.13 -24.03
N LEU A 85 1.17 2.38 -23.83
CA LEU A 85 1.04 2.98 -22.50
C LEU A 85 -0.04 2.27 -21.65
N LEU A 86 -1.18 1.92 -22.24
CA LEU A 86 -2.24 1.18 -21.53
C LEU A 86 -1.78 -0.22 -21.12
N ASN A 87 -1.13 -0.97 -22.00
CA ASN A 87 -0.55 -2.27 -21.65
C ASN A 87 0.49 -2.16 -20.53
N SER A 88 1.31 -1.10 -20.56
CA SER A 88 2.26 -0.82 -19.48
C SER A 88 1.56 -0.53 -18.16
N ALA A 89 0.49 0.28 -18.17
CA ALA A 89 -0.29 0.59 -16.97
C ALA A 89 -0.97 -0.66 -16.39
N ILE A 90 -1.57 -1.50 -17.23
CA ILE A 90 -2.16 -2.79 -16.83
C ILE A 90 -1.11 -3.67 -16.14
N ALA A 91 0.07 -3.82 -16.75
CA ALA A 91 1.16 -4.60 -16.18
C ALA A 91 1.66 -4.02 -14.86
N ALA A 92 1.76 -2.68 -14.75
CA ALA A 92 2.15 -2.00 -13.53
C ALA A 92 1.15 -2.22 -12.38
N PHE A 93 -0.16 -2.16 -12.64
CA PHE A 93 -1.17 -2.47 -11.63
C PHE A 93 -1.11 -3.93 -11.17
N LYS A 94 -0.89 -4.87 -12.10
CA LYS A 94 -0.69 -6.27 -11.74
C LYS A 94 0.55 -6.45 -10.85
N SER A 95 1.67 -5.82 -11.20
CA SER A 95 2.88 -5.86 -10.37
C SER A 95 2.66 -5.24 -8.99
N ALA A 96 1.91 -4.14 -8.89
CA ALA A 96 1.55 -3.53 -7.62
C ALA A 96 0.67 -4.47 -6.78
N SER A 97 -0.27 -5.20 -7.39
CA SER A 97 -1.10 -6.22 -6.73
C SER A 97 -0.26 -7.37 -6.18
N ASP A 98 0.67 -7.91 -6.98
CA ASP A 98 1.54 -9.02 -6.57
C ASP A 98 2.46 -8.58 -5.41
N ALA A 99 3.05 -7.38 -5.52
CA ALA A 99 3.87 -6.80 -4.46
C ALA A 99 3.07 -6.55 -3.18
N ALA A 100 1.80 -6.13 -3.28
CA ALA A 100 0.94 -5.92 -2.12
C ALA A 100 0.76 -7.20 -1.30
N ALA A 101 0.54 -8.34 -1.96
CA ALA A 101 0.40 -9.63 -1.30
C ALA A 101 1.68 -10.03 -0.56
N THR A 102 2.84 -9.91 -1.21
CA THR A 102 4.15 -10.20 -0.59
C THR A 102 4.44 -9.26 0.58
N ASN A 103 4.25 -7.96 0.40
CA ASN A 103 4.53 -6.96 1.43
C ASN A 103 3.58 -7.10 2.61
N LYS A 104 2.31 -7.46 2.38
CA LYS A 104 1.34 -7.70 3.44
C LYS A 104 1.76 -8.86 4.35
N GLU A 105 2.21 -9.97 3.77
CA GLU A 105 2.73 -11.09 4.57
C GLU A 105 4.04 -10.74 5.29
N ALA A 106 4.93 -9.98 4.64
CA ALA A 106 6.15 -9.52 5.28
C ALA A 106 5.87 -8.62 6.50
N VAL A 107 4.93 -7.68 6.38
CA VAL A 107 4.50 -6.79 7.48
C VAL A 107 3.84 -7.60 8.60
N ARG A 108 3.01 -8.60 8.27
CA ARG A 108 2.43 -9.53 9.25
C ARG A 108 3.53 -10.25 10.04
N ALA A 109 4.49 -10.85 9.35
CA ALA A 109 5.59 -11.60 9.97
C ALA A 109 6.50 -10.69 10.81
N GLU A 110 6.74 -9.45 10.37
CA GLU A 110 7.48 -8.45 11.13
C GLU A 110 6.74 -8.09 12.43
N ALA A 111 5.43 -7.82 12.35
CA ALA A 111 4.60 -7.53 13.51
C ALA A 111 4.62 -8.69 14.52
N ASP A 112 4.40 -9.94 14.07
CA ASP A 112 4.48 -11.14 14.91
C ASP A 112 5.84 -11.24 15.63
N THR A 113 6.92 -11.02 14.88
CA THR A 113 8.29 -11.08 15.39
C THR A 113 8.54 -10.01 16.45
N LEU A 114 8.12 -8.77 16.20
CA LEU A 114 8.28 -7.67 17.15
C LEU A 114 7.44 -7.88 18.41
N MET A 115 6.21 -8.39 18.27
CA MET A 115 5.34 -8.68 19.42
C MET A 115 5.96 -9.72 20.36
N ALA A 116 6.58 -10.77 19.80
CA ALA A 116 7.31 -11.76 20.58
C ALA A 116 8.53 -11.18 21.32
N GLN A 117 9.15 -10.12 20.78
CA GLN A 117 10.30 -9.45 21.39
C GLN A 117 9.92 -8.45 22.50
N VAL A 118 8.72 -7.84 22.44
CA VAL A 118 8.29 -6.86 23.45
C VAL A 118 7.99 -7.53 24.79
N ALA A 119 7.35 -8.70 24.80
CA ALA A 119 6.98 -9.40 26.02
C ALA A 119 8.13 -9.64 27.02
N PRO A 120 9.30 -10.20 26.63
CA PRO A 120 10.41 -10.37 27.57
C PRO A 120 11.01 -9.04 28.04
N LYS A 121 10.91 -7.95 27.25
CA LYS A 121 11.37 -6.61 27.65
C LYS A 121 10.47 -5.99 28.71
N ILE A 122 9.16 -6.18 28.62
CA ILE A 122 8.22 -5.78 29.68
C ILE A 122 8.60 -6.47 31.01
N GLU A 123 8.85 -7.77 30.97
CA GLU A 123 9.25 -8.53 32.16
C GLU A 123 10.62 -8.08 32.70
N ALA A 124 11.56 -7.74 31.82
CA ALA A 124 12.84 -7.15 32.22
C ALA A 124 12.67 -5.78 32.90
N ALA A 125 11.84 -4.90 32.33
CA ALA A 125 11.53 -3.60 32.90
C ALA A 125 10.89 -3.72 34.30
N LYS A 126 9.90 -4.62 34.46
CA LYS A 126 9.28 -4.89 35.77
C LYS A 126 10.30 -5.38 36.81
N LYS A 127 11.25 -6.24 36.42
CA LYS A 127 12.34 -6.69 37.30
C LYS A 127 13.30 -5.56 37.68
N LEU A 128 13.59 -4.64 36.77
CA LEU A 128 14.43 -3.46 37.03
C LEU A 128 13.72 -2.45 37.95
N MET A 129 12.42 -2.21 37.75
CA MET A 129 11.61 -1.38 38.65
C MET A 129 11.68 -1.85 40.10
N ALA A 130 11.67 -3.16 40.34
CA ALA A 130 11.80 -3.71 41.69
C ALA A 130 13.15 -3.37 42.37
N LYS A 131 14.20 -3.13 41.57
CA LYS A 131 15.56 -2.78 42.04
C LYS A 131 15.80 -1.27 42.14
N ALA A 132 14.99 -0.47 41.46
CA ALA A 132 15.13 0.98 41.39
C ALA A 132 15.01 1.68 42.77
N PRO A 133 15.68 2.83 42.98
CA PRO A 133 15.65 3.55 44.24
C PRO A 133 14.25 4.11 44.56
N LYS A 134 13.78 3.89 45.80
CA LYS A 134 12.45 4.31 46.28
C LYS A 134 12.47 5.58 47.15
N GLY A 135 13.50 6.42 46.99
CA GLY A 135 13.56 7.74 47.66
C GLY A 135 12.47 8.68 47.13
N LYS A 136 12.33 9.88 47.72
CA LYS A 136 11.27 10.84 47.37
C LYS A 136 11.21 11.17 45.87
N GLU A 137 12.37 11.43 45.26
CA GLU A 137 12.48 11.70 43.81
C GLU A 137 12.32 10.43 42.96
N GLY A 138 12.83 9.29 43.43
CA GLY A 138 12.71 8.00 42.74
C GLY A 138 11.28 7.46 42.71
N ARG A 139 10.45 7.79 43.71
CA ARG A 139 9.05 7.37 43.75
C ARG A 139 8.24 8.00 42.62
N ALA A 140 8.37 9.30 42.39
CA ALA A 140 7.68 9.99 41.29
C ALA A 140 8.14 9.45 39.93
N ALA A 141 9.44 9.21 39.75
CA ALA A 141 9.97 8.59 38.54
C ALA A 141 9.42 7.17 38.31
N LEU A 142 9.31 6.36 39.36
CA LEU A 142 8.76 5.00 39.26
C LEU A 142 7.26 4.97 38.94
N GLU A 143 6.49 5.95 39.42
CA GLU A 143 5.08 6.10 39.06
C GLU A 143 4.92 6.42 37.56
N MET A 144 5.76 7.31 37.01
CA MET A 144 5.78 7.58 35.56
C MET A 144 6.19 6.35 34.75
N ILE A 145 7.25 5.65 35.18
CA ILE A 145 7.72 4.43 34.51
C ILE A 145 6.64 3.34 34.54
N GLN A 146 5.90 3.20 35.64
CA GLN A 146 4.78 2.26 35.70
C GLN A 146 3.68 2.63 34.69
N ALA A 147 3.35 3.91 34.57
CA ALA A 147 2.39 4.39 33.57
C ALA A 147 2.87 4.10 32.15
N ASP A 148 4.17 4.27 31.89
CA ASP A 148 4.79 3.95 30.61
C ASP A 148 4.73 2.46 30.28
N ILE A 149 5.02 1.57 31.24
CA ILE A 149 4.86 0.12 31.05
C ILE A 149 3.40 -0.24 30.76
N ASN A 150 2.45 0.35 31.48
CA ASN A 150 1.03 0.12 31.24
C ASN A 150 0.63 0.58 29.82
N ALA A 151 1.19 1.70 29.34
CA ALA A 151 0.96 2.18 27.99
C ALA A 151 1.54 1.22 26.93
N VAL A 152 2.71 0.63 27.18
CA VAL A 152 3.30 -0.42 26.32
C VAL A 152 2.39 -1.66 26.28
N GLU A 153 1.89 -2.11 27.42
CA GLU A 153 0.96 -3.25 27.50
C GLU A 153 -0.35 -2.98 26.75
N SER A 154 -0.92 -1.77 26.91
CA SER A 154 -2.10 -1.34 26.15
C SER A 154 -1.83 -1.33 24.64
N GLY A 155 -0.69 -0.76 24.22
CA GLY A 155 -0.28 -0.73 22.82
C GLY A 155 -0.09 -2.13 22.23
N LEU A 156 0.40 -3.09 23.01
CA LEU A 156 0.54 -4.49 22.58
C LEU A 156 -0.84 -5.17 22.42
N SER A 157 -1.80 -4.87 23.30
CA SER A 157 -3.18 -5.35 23.15
C SER A 157 -3.84 -4.76 21.90
N GLU A 158 -3.64 -3.46 21.62
CA GLU A 158 -4.10 -2.82 20.39
C GLU A 158 -3.46 -3.45 19.15
N ALA A 159 -2.16 -3.76 19.20
CA ALA A 159 -1.47 -4.47 18.12
C ALA A 159 -2.05 -5.88 17.89
N GLN A 160 -2.37 -6.62 18.95
CA GLN A 160 -3.03 -7.94 18.84
C GLN A 160 -4.42 -7.83 18.18
N ASN A 161 -5.18 -6.79 18.53
CA ASN A 161 -6.48 -6.54 17.91
C ASN A 161 -6.32 -6.21 16.42
N ALA A 162 -5.33 -5.41 16.06
CA ALA A 162 -5.00 -5.08 14.66
C ALA A 162 -4.53 -6.31 13.86
N MET A 163 -3.73 -7.20 14.47
CA MET A 163 -3.39 -8.50 13.85
C MET A 163 -4.64 -9.34 13.57
N THR A 164 -5.57 -9.39 14.53
CA THR A 164 -6.81 -10.16 14.41
C THR A 164 -7.74 -9.60 13.33
N SER A 165 -7.73 -8.28 13.10
CA SER A 165 -8.51 -7.63 12.04
C SER A 165 -7.79 -7.60 10.68
N ASN A 166 -6.62 -8.25 10.55
CA ASN A 166 -5.74 -8.21 9.37
C ASN A 166 -5.19 -6.81 9.02
N ASP A 167 -5.21 -5.88 9.99
CA ASP A 167 -4.61 -4.55 9.86
C ASP A 167 -3.15 -4.56 10.30
N TYR A 168 -2.32 -5.27 9.53
CA TYR A 168 -0.94 -5.57 9.89
C TYR A 168 -0.03 -4.35 9.93
N LEU A 169 -0.30 -3.31 9.13
CA LEU A 169 0.44 -2.04 9.21
C LEU A 169 0.22 -1.37 10.57
N THR A 170 -1.02 -1.25 11.01
CA THR A 170 -1.34 -0.69 12.33
C THR A 170 -0.73 -1.54 13.45
N ALA A 171 -0.80 -2.88 13.33
CA ALA A 171 -0.18 -3.78 14.30
C ALA A 171 1.34 -3.57 14.41
N ARG A 172 2.03 -3.53 13.27
CA ARG A 172 3.48 -3.27 13.19
C ARG A 172 3.84 -1.92 13.80
N ASP A 173 3.14 -0.86 13.42
CA ASP A 173 3.46 0.50 13.88
C ASP A 173 3.24 0.63 15.41
N LYS A 174 2.17 0.03 15.93
CA LYS A 174 1.90 -0.02 17.38
C LYS A 174 2.98 -0.79 18.14
N VAL A 175 3.41 -1.94 17.63
CA VAL A 175 4.43 -2.74 18.31
C VAL A 175 5.83 -2.12 18.20
N GLN A 176 6.16 -1.44 17.11
CA GLN A 176 7.40 -0.65 17.00
C GLN A 176 7.42 0.51 18.00
N ALA A 177 6.30 1.20 18.19
CA ALA A 177 6.16 2.23 19.21
C ALA A 177 6.31 1.65 20.63
N ALA A 178 5.67 0.51 20.89
CA ALA A 178 5.80 -0.22 22.16
C ALA A 178 7.25 -0.65 22.43
N MET A 179 7.96 -1.16 21.42
CA MET A 179 9.37 -1.54 21.48
C MET A 179 10.26 -0.34 21.85
N SER A 180 10.10 0.78 21.14
CA SER A 180 10.88 1.99 21.37
C SER A 180 10.65 2.53 22.79
N LYS A 181 9.41 2.51 23.25
CA LYS A 181 9.03 2.98 24.58
C LYS A 181 9.58 2.07 25.69
N ILE A 182 9.49 0.75 25.54
CA ILE A 182 10.00 -0.18 26.56
C ILE A 182 11.53 -0.14 26.65
N ASP A 183 12.23 0.09 25.53
CA ASP A 183 13.68 0.27 25.53
C ASP A 183 14.09 1.55 26.27
N SER A 184 13.37 2.66 26.07
CA SER A 184 13.58 3.89 26.85
C SER A 184 13.37 3.66 28.34
N VAL A 185 12.29 2.95 28.71
CA VAL A 185 12.00 2.61 30.11
C VAL A 185 13.12 1.78 30.74
N ILE A 186 13.63 0.76 30.04
CA ILE A 186 14.73 -0.07 30.52
C ILE A 186 15.98 0.80 30.77
N GLN A 187 16.34 1.67 29.81
CA GLN A 187 17.49 2.57 29.95
C GLN A 187 17.35 3.54 31.12
N GLU A 188 16.17 4.13 31.32
CA GLU A 188 15.90 5.01 32.46
C GLU A 188 16.05 4.29 33.79
N LEU A 189 15.55 3.05 33.89
CA LEU A 189 15.67 2.23 35.08
C LEU A 189 17.12 1.84 35.38
N GLU A 190 17.88 1.42 34.36
CA GLU A 190 19.30 1.10 34.49
C GLU A 190 20.11 2.31 34.97
N ASN A 191 19.85 3.48 34.39
CA ASN A 191 20.48 4.75 34.81
C ASN A 191 20.13 5.12 36.26
N ALA A 192 18.87 4.96 36.66
CA ALA A 192 18.44 5.23 38.03
C ALA A 192 19.10 4.27 39.05
N ILE A 193 19.24 2.99 38.70
CA ILE A 193 19.94 1.99 39.51
C ILE A 193 21.44 2.30 39.59
N GLY A 194 22.08 2.66 38.47
CA GLY A 194 23.50 3.01 38.39
C GLY A 194 23.87 4.20 39.27
N LYS A 195 23.10 5.29 39.22
CA LYS A 195 23.31 6.48 40.07
C LYS A 195 23.27 6.15 41.57
N LYS A 196 22.37 5.25 41.99
CA LYS A 196 22.28 4.78 43.38
C LYS A 196 23.53 4.01 43.84
N MET A 197 24.16 3.26 42.94
CA MET A 197 25.39 2.50 43.25
C MET A 197 26.61 3.42 43.33
N GLY A 198 26.77 4.37 42.42
CA GLY A 198 27.88 5.33 42.44
C GLY A 198 27.79 6.38 43.57
N SER A 199 26.60 6.65 44.10
CA SER A 199 26.41 7.51 45.29
C SER A 199 26.73 6.82 46.63
N ARG A 200 26.94 5.50 46.63
CA ARG A 200 27.22 4.69 47.84
C ARG A 200 28.70 4.33 48.00
N SER A 201 29.55 4.64 47.01
CA SER A 201 31.01 4.55 47.06
C SER A 201 31.62 5.89 47.47
#